data_AF-C4R2Y6-F1
#
_entry.id   AF-C4R2Y6-F1
#
_cell.length_a   1.000
_cell.length_b   1.000
_cell.length_c   1.000
_cell.angle_alpha   90.00
_cell.angle_beta   90.00
_cell.angle_gamma   90.00
#
_symmetry.space_group_name_H-M   'P 1'
#
loop_
_entity.id
_entity.type
_entity.pdbx_description
1 polymer ?
#
loop_
_entity_poly.entity_id
_entity_poly.type
_entity_poly.pdbx_seq_one_letter_code
_entity_poly.pdbx_strand_id
1 'polypeptide(L)'
;MHPQLDSERFHPCEDLIKALQECHRNEFMKQIFGLCNEPKTLLTKCLHDTRLAQEREKILERKEKTKKFELRRKQLEEEKYGKDGYLKKVIEKELELEANNGQK
;
A
#
# COMPACT_ATOMS: atom_id res chain seq x y z
N MET A 1 20.09 -3.85 -19.76
CA MET A 1 18.78 -4.20 -20.33
C MET A 1 17.77 -4.26 -19.21
N HIS A 2 16.78 -3.35 -19.21
CA HIS A 2 15.71 -3.34 -18.22
C HIS A 2 14.59 -4.26 -18.73
N PRO A 3 14.24 -5.36 -18.04
CA PRO A 3 13.44 -6.39 -18.69
C PRO A 3 11.99 -5.98 -18.99
N GLN A 4 11.37 -5.09 -18.22
CA GLN A 4 10.06 -4.48 -18.51
C GLN A 4 9.87 -3.23 -17.62
N LEU A 5 10.15 -2.03 -18.14
CA LEU A 5 9.63 -0.76 -17.58
C LEU A 5 8.27 -0.36 -18.20
N ASP A 6 7.62 -1.30 -18.89
CA ASP A 6 6.35 -1.14 -19.58
C ASP A 6 5.16 -1.09 -18.60
N SER A 7 5.20 -0.09 -17.72
CA SER A 7 4.10 0.18 -16.82
C SER A 7 3.87 1.68 -16.77
N GLU A 8 2.61 2.07 -16.89
CA GLU A 8 2.11 3.46 -16.74
C GLU A 8 2.73 4.16 -15.52
N ARG A 9 3.06 3.37 -14.50
CA ARG A 9 3.81 3.73 -13.30
C ARG A 9 5.10 4.51 -13.56
N PHE A 10 5.84 4.30 -14.65
CA PHE A 10 7.16 4.91 -14.89
C PHE A 10 7.19 5.95 -16.01
N HIS A 11 6.03 6.38 -16.53
CA HIS A 11 5.96 7.49 -17.50
C HIS A 11 6.76 8.74 -17.11
N PRO A 12 6.81 9.18 -15.84
CA PRO A 12 7.59 10.36 -15.46
C PRO A 12 9.10 10.22 -15.71
N CYS A 13 9.61 8.99 -15.83
CA CYS A 13 11.02 8.70 -16.04
C CYS A 13 11.36 8.32 -17.48
N GLU A 14 10.39 8.41 -18.41
CA GLU A 14 10.54 7.92 -19.79
C GLU A 14 11.71 8.57 -20.53
N ASP A 15 11.91 9.87 -20.36
CA ASP A 15 12.99 10.61 -21.01
C ASP A 15 14.38 10.17 -20.51
N LEU A 16 14.51 9.88 -19.21
CA LEU A 16 15.74 9.34 -18.62
C LEU A 16 16.01 7.91 -19.08
N ILE A 17 14.96 7.11 -19.31
CA ILE A 17 15.08 5.78 -19.88
C ILE A 17 15.57 5.88 -21.33
N LYS A 18 15.00 6.78 -22.13
CA LYS A 18 15.41 7.02 -23.52
C LYS A 18 16.87 7.46 -23.60
N ALA A 19 17.29 8.41 -22.76
CA ALA A 19 18.67 8.88 -22.70
C ALA A 19 19.66 7.75 -22.34
N LEU A 20 19.32 6.91 -21.35
CA LEU A 20 20.16 5.76 -21.00
C LEU A 20 20.19 4.69 -22.10
N GLN A 21 19.06 4.44 -22.75
CA GLN A 21 18.98 3.53 -23.90
C GLN A 21 19.78 4.02 -25.10
N GLU A 22 19.79 5.32 -25.36
CA GLU A 22 20.61 5.94 -26.41
C GLU A 22 22.10 5.76 -26.13
N CYS A 23 22.53 6.00 -24.88
CA CYS A 23 23.92 5.78 -24.46
C CYS A 23 24.34 4.29 -24.62
N HIS A 24 23.46 3.35 -24.27
CA HIS A 24 23.75 1.92 -24.41
C HIS A 24 23.67 1.40 -25.86
N ARG A 25 22.87 2.01 -26.74
CA ARG A 25 22.68 1.54 -28.12
C ARG A 25 23.91 1.70 -28.99
N ASN A 26 24.66 2.78 -28.79
CA ASN A 26 25.74 3.16 -29.71
C ASN A 26 27.14 2.78 -29.19
N GLU A 27 27.29 2.49 -27.89
CA GLU A 27 28.60 2.61 -27.24
C GLU A 27 28.86 1.57 -26.13
N PHE A 28 28.84 0.28 -26.49
CA PHE A 28 29.10 -0.83 -25.55
C PHE A 28 30.40 -0.66 -24.73
N MET A 29 31.46 -0.15 -25.34
CA MET A 29 32.72 0.15 -24.63
C MET A 29 32.53 1.27 -23.58
N LYS A 30 31.77 2.32 -23.91
CA LYS A 30 31.46 3.41 -22.97
C LYS A 30 30.59 2.96 -21.81
N GLN A 31 29.74 1.95 -22.04
CA GLN A 31 29.00 1.29 -20.96
C GLN A 31 29.94 0.53 -20.00
N ILE A 32 30.94 -0.18 -20.52
CA ILE A 32 31.94 -0.90 -19.70
C ILE A 32 32.79 0.07 -18.88
N PHE A 33 33.22 1.18 -19.48
CA PHE A 33 34.01 2.21 -18.79
C PHE A 33 33.18 3.17 -17.91
N GLY A 34 31.85 3.01 -17.85
CA GLY A 34 31.00 3.79 -16.96
C GLY A 34 30.69 5.22 -17.41
N LEU A 35 30.87 5.55 -18.69
CA LEU A 35 30.55 6.89 -19.20
C LEU A 35 29.03 7.18 -19.23
N CYS A 36 28.18 6.15 -19.18
CA CYS A 36 26.73 6.28 -19.09
C CYS A 36 26.20 6.44 -17.64
N ASN A 37 27.05 6.76 -16.65
CA ASN A 37 26.67 6.79 -15.23
C ASN A 37 25.75 7.96 -14.83
N GLU A 38 25.84 9.08 -15.53
CA GLU A 38 25.04 10.27 -15.23
C GLU A 38 23.54 10.05 -15.51
N PRO A 39 23.11 9.69 -16.75
CA PRO A 39 21.71 9.36 -17.01
C PRO A 39 21.22 8.16 -16.19
N LYS A 40 22.10 7.19 -15.89
CA LYS A 40 21.79 6.05 -15.02
C LYS A 40 21.46 6.48 -13.59
N THR A 41 22.24 7.40 -13.03
CA THR A 41 22.03 7.92 -11.67
C THR A 41 20.72 8.68 -11.58
N LEU A 42 20.44 9.54 -12.57
CA LEU A 42 19.19 10.29 -12.63
C LEU A 42 17.98 9.36 -12.76
N LEU A 43 18.05 8.37 -13.66
CA LEU A 43 17.00 7.38 -13.81
C LEU A 43 16.74 6.63 -12.50
N THR A 44 17.81 6.22 -11.80
CA THR A 44 17.69 5.48 -10.53
C THR A 44 16.96 6.31 -9.47
N LYS A 45 17.26 7.62 -9.38
CA LYS A 45 16.55 8.54 -8.48
C LYS A 45 15.07 8.67 -8.87
N CYS A 46 14.79 8.92 -10.14
CA CYS A 46 13.41 9.06 -10.62
C CYS A 46 12.56 7.81 -10.32
N LEU A 47 13.10 6.61 -10.57
CA LEU A 47 12.40 5.35 -10.28
C LEU A 47 12.18 5.15 -8.78
N HIS A 48 13.14 5.54 -7.95
CA HIS A 48 13.01 5.48 -6.50
C HIS A 48 11.89 6.40 -6.00
N ASP A 49 11.87 7.65 -6.46
CA ASP A 49 10.88 8.64 -6.06
C ASP A 49 9.47 8.24 -6.51
N THR A 50 9.36 7.75 -7.75
CA THR A 50 8.11 7.22 -8.30
C THR A 50 7.57 6.05 -7.46
N ARG A 51 8.45 5.14 -7.05
CA ARG A 51 8.07 4.01 -6.18
C ARG A 51 7.56 4.51 -4.83
N LEU A 52 8.24 5.48 -4.22
CA LEU A 52 7.83 6.06 -2.93
C LEU A 52 6.51 6.81 -3.01
N ALA A 53 6.27 7.57 -4.09
CA ALA A 53 5.02 8.28 -4.31
C ALA A 53 3.84 7.31 -4.34
N GLN A 54 3.97 6.22 -5.10
CA GLN A 54 2.93 5.20 -5.21
C GLN A 54 2.70 4.41 -3.91
N GLU A 55 3.76 4.19 -3.14
CA GLU A 55 3.63 3.59 -1.82
C GLU A 55 2.84 4.50 -0.88
N ARG A 56 3.11 5.81 -0.89
CA ARG A 56 2.35 6.80 -0.10
C ARG A 56 0.87 6.81 -0.49
N GLU A 57 0.55 6.83 -1.78
CA GLU A 57 -0.83 6.77 -2.27
C GLU A 57 -1.55 5.50 -1.78
N LYS A 58 -0.91 4.33 -1.92
CA LYS A 58 -1.46 3.06 -1.42
C LYS A 58 -1.67 3.05 0.09
N ILE A 59 -0.78 3.67 0.86
CA ILE A 59 -0.92 3.79 2.31
C ILE A 59 -2.15 4.64 2.65
N LEU A 60 -2.35 5.77 1.95
CA LEU A 60 -3.51 6.63 2.15
C LEU A 60 -4.82 5.91 1.79
N GLU A 61 -4.85 5.25 0.64
CA GLU A 61 -6.00 4.46 0.20
C GLU A 61 -6.35 3.35 1.20
N ARG A 62 -5.35 2.63 1.71
CA ARG A 62 -5.54 1.60 2.74
C ARG A 62 -6.09 2.20 4.03
N LYS A 63 -5.54 3.32 4.50
CA LYS A 63 -6.04 4.00 5.70
C LYS A 63 -7.50 4.42 5.54
N GLU A 64 -7.88 4.94 4.38
CA GLU A 64 -9.26 5.32 4.09
C GLU A 64 -10.19 4.10 4.08
N LYS A 65 -9.79 3.01 3.41
CA LYS A 65 -10.53 1.75 3.38
C LYS A 65 -10.72 1.16 4.79
N THR A 66 -9.67 1.14 5.61
CA THR A 66 -9.75 0.68 7.00
C THR A 66 -10.72 1.53 7.82
N LYS A 67 -10.64 2.87 7.73
CA LYS A 67 -11.57 3.77 8.44
C LYS A 67 -13.03 3.52 8.04
N LYS A 68 -13.30 3.38 6.73
CA LYS A 68 -14.67 3.09 6.23
C LYS A 68 -15.17 1.72 6.72
N PHE A 69 -14.29 0.72 6.72
CA PHE A 69 -14.63 -0.62 7.21
C PHE A 69 -14.92 -0.63 8.71
N GLU A 70 -14.07 0.00 9.52
CA GLU A 70 -14.26 0.11 10.96
C GLU A 70 -15.55 0.86 11.32
N LEU A 71 -15.82 1.97 10.63
CA LEU A 71 -17.07 2.72 10.82
C LEU A 71 -18.29 1.87 10.51
N ARG A 72 -18.30 1.17 9.36
CA ARG A 72 -19.39 0.26 8.99
C ARG A 72 -19.55 -0.88 9.98
N ARG A 73 -18.44 -1.46 10.45
CA ARG A 73 -18.46 -2.54 11.45
C ARG A 73 -19.09 -2.06 12.75
N LYS A 74 -18.69 -0.87 13.23
CA LYS A 74 -19.25 -0.27 14.45
C LYS A 74 -20.75 0.01 14.32
N GLN A 75 -21.18 0.57 13.19
CA GLN A 75 -22.61 0.79 12.91
C GLN A 75 -23.42 -0.51 12.95
N LEU A 76 -22.89 -1.57 12.33
CA LEU A 76 -23.55 -2.89 12.33
C LEU A 76 -23.60 -3.51 13.74
N GLU A 77 -22.56 -3.34 14.55
CA GLU A 77 -22.55 -3.79 15.94
C GLU A 77 -23.55 -3.03 16.81
N GLU A 78 -23.63 -1.71 16.64
CA GLU A 78 -24.61 -0.86 17.33
C GLU A 78 -26.06 -1.19 16.92
N GLU A 79 -26.30 -1.50 15.65
CA GLU A 79 -27.63 -1.95 15.17
C GLU A 79 -28.03 -3.30 15.78
N LYS A 80 -27.10 -4.26 15.86
CA LYS A 80 -27.38 -5.61 16.37
C LYS A 80 -27.51 -5.68 17.89
N TYR A 81 -26.69 -4.93 18.61
CA TYR A 81 -26.54 -5.09 20.06
C TYR A 81 -26.86 -3.81 20.86
N GLY A 82 -27.36 -2.77 20.20
CA GLY A 82 -27.60 -1.47 20.81
C GLY A 82 -26.31 -0.68 21.07
N LYS A 83 -26.46 0.55 21.57
CA LYS A 83 -25.34 1.47 21.84
C LYS A 83 -24.28 0.79 22.73
N ASP A 84 -23.02 0.88 22.31
CA ASP A 84 -21.85 0.30 23.00
C ASP A 84 -21.97 -1.22 23.31
N GLY A 85 -22.75 -1.95 22.50
CA GLY A 85 -22.97 -3.38 22.66
C GLY A 85 -23.74 -3.74 23.94
N TYR A 86 -24.59 -2.84 24.44
CA TYR A 86 -25.33 -3.01 25.68
C TYR A 86 -26.07 -4.35 25.76
N LEU A 87 -26.84 -4.70 24.72
CA LEU A 87 -27.61 -5.94 24.69
C LEU A 87 -26.72 -7.17 24.79
N LYS A 88 -25.55 -7.15 24.14
CA LYS A 88 -24.56 -8.24 24.24
C LYS A 88 -24.09 -8.42 25.70
N LYS A 89 -23.75 -7.32 26.37
CA LYS A 89 -23.30 -7.33 27.78
C LYS A 89 -24.38 -7.84 28.73
N VAL A 90 -25.64 -7.49 28.47
CA VAL A 90 -26.77 -7.97 29.29
C VAL A 90 -26.96 -9.49 29.11
N ILE A 91 -26.97 -9.99 27.87
CA ILE A 91 -27.09 -11.42 27.59
C ILE A 91 -25.94 -12.21 28.22
N GLU A 92 -24.71 -11.72 28.09
CA GLU A 92 -23.52 -12.35 28.67
C GLU A 92 -23.62 -12.47 30.19
N LYS A 93 -24.08 -11.40 30.86
CA LYS A 93 -24.29 -11.40 32.31
C LYS A 93 -25.41 -12.33 32.75
N GLU A 94 -26.49 -12.45 31.99
CA GLU A 94 -27.58 -13.38 32.30
C GLU A 94 -27.11 -14.83 32.20
N LEU A 95 -26.36 -15.18 31.16
CA LEU A 95 -25.77 -16.52 30.98
C LEU A 95 -24.80 -16.87 32.12
N GLU A 96 -24.00 -15.91 32.58
CA GLU A 96 -23.12 -16.08 33.75
C GLU A 96 -23.93 -16.34 35.03
N LEU A 97 -25.06 -15.65 35.22
CA LEU A 97 -25.94 -15.86 36.38
C LEU A 97 -26.62 -17.23 36.33
N GLU A 98 -27.11 -17.65 35.16
CA GLU A 98 -27.68 -18.99 34.96
C GLU A 98 -26.65 -20.10 35.22
N ALA A 99 -25.42 -19.94 34.70
CA ALA A 99 -24.34 -20.90 34.93
C ALA A 99 -23.97 -21.02 36.43
N ASN A 100 -23.93 -19.90 37.15
CA ASN A 100 -23.65 -19.90 38.58
C ASN A 100 -24.81 -20.44 39.42
N ASN A 101 -26.06 -20.25 39.00
CA ASN A 101 -27.24 -20.79 39.67
C ASN A 101 -27.44 -22.29 39.41
N GLY A 102 -26.99 -22.81 38.26
CA GLY A 102 -27.00 -24.25 37.95
C GLY A 102 -25.90 -25.07 38.63
N GLN A 103 -24.97 -24.43 39.33
CA GLN A 103 -23.90 -25.08 40.11
C GLN A 103 -24.22 -25.23 41.62
N LYS A 104 -25.41 -24.81 42.08
CA LYS A 104 -25.93 -25.03 43.44
C LYS A 104 -26.99 -26.14 43.44
#